data_AF-A0A255SY62-F1
#
_entry.id   AF-A0A255SY62-F1
#
_cell.length_a   1.000
_cell.length_b   1.000
_cell.length_c   1.000
_cell.angle_alpha   90.00
_cell.angle_beta   90.00
_cell.angle_gamma   90.00
#
_symmetry.space_group_name_H-M   'P 1'
#
loop_
_entity.id
_entity.type
_entity.pdbx_description
1 polymer ?
#
loop_
_entity_poly.entity_id
_entity_poly.type
_entity_poly.pdbx_seq_one_letter_code
_entity_poly.pdbx_strand_id
1 'polypeptide(L)' 'MFIAWYISRQAAKVARRYCSPTAKALTFSFQDTPSAIGMPEVEGADVTNAPIFDLAGRRITGEASKGVYIRNGKKFVVR' A
#
# COMPACT_ATOMS: atom_id res chain seq x y z
N MET A 1 11.07 34.75 -48.83
CA MET A 1 9.98 34.73 -47.82
C MET A 1 9.33 33.35 -47.75
N PHE A 2 10.10 32.30 -47.40
CA PHE A 2 9.61 30.91 -47.33
C PHE A 2 10.04 30.17 -46.05
N ILE A 3 11.04 30.70 -45.33
CA ILE A 3 11.59 30.07 -44.12
C ILE A 3 10.65 30.26 -42.91
N ALA A 4 9.96 31.40 -42.81
CA ALA A 4 9.02 31.68 -41.71
C ALA A 4 7.77 30.78 -41.74
N TRP A 5 7.32 30.33 -42.92
CA TRP A 5 6.18 29.43 -43.05
C TRP A 5 6.51 27.99 -42.58
N TYR A 6 7.75 27.57 -42.76
CA TYR A 6 8.19 26.22 -42.40
C TYR A 6 8.31 26.03 -40.87
N ILE A 7 8.80 27.04 -40.15
CA ILE A 7 9.04 26.95 -38.71
C ILE A 7 7.72 27.00 -37.91
N SER A 8 6.69 27.69 -38.42
CA SER A 8 5.43 27.87 -37.69
C SER A 8 4.54 26.61 -37.62
N ARG A 9 4.83 25.56 -38.40
CA ARG A 9 4.06 24.29 -38.36
C ARG A 9 4.58 23.25 -37.39
N GLN A 10 5.76 23.43 -36.79
CA GLN A 10 6.31 22.44 -35.85
C GLN A 10 5.79 22.60 -34.41
N ALA A 11 5.13 23.70 -34.07
CA ALA A 11 4.61 23.93 -32.71
C ALA A 11 3.28 23.23 -32.40
N ALA A 12 2.60 22.65 -33.39
CA ALA A 12 1.27 22.05 -33.20
C ALA A 12 1.28 20.52 -32.98
N LYS A 13 2.46 19.89 -32.85
CA LYS A 13 2.60 18.43 -32.67
C LYS A 13 3.15 18.00 -31.30
N VAL A 14 3.08 18.87 -30.29
CA VAL A 14 3.51 18.54 -28.93
C VAL A 14 2.43 18.87 -27.89
N ALA A 15 1.17 18.59 -28.21
CA ALA A 15 0.19 18.27 -27.18
C ALA A 15 0.53 16.86 -26.68
N ARG A 16 1.53 16.79 -25.80
CA ARG A 16 1.93 15.57 -25.10
C ARG A 16 0.67 14.99 -24.44
N ARG A 17 0.27 13.82 -24.92
CA ARG A 17 -0.70 12.95 -24.27
C ARG A 17 -0.21 12.73 -22.84
N TYR A 18 -0.82 13.37 -21.86
CA TYR A 18 -0.71 12.88 -20.50
C TYR A 18 -1.46 11.55 -20.49
N CYS A 19 -0.68 10.48 -20.31
CA CYS A 19 -1.14 9.15 -19.97
C CYS A 19 -2.40 9.27 -19.10
N SER A 20 -3.54 8.77 -19.59
CA SER A 20 -4.65 8.47 -18.68
C SER A 20 -4.11 7.36 -17.78
N PRO A 21 -3.84 7.60 -16.50
CA PRO A 21 -3.58 6.49 -15.63
C PRO A 21 -4.97 5.88 -15.46
N THR A 22 -5.27 4.79 -16.16
CA THR A 22 -6.29 3.87 -15.65
C THR A 22 -5.69 3.25 -14.39
N ALA A 23 -5.55 4.07 -13.35
CA ALA A 23 -5.09 3.67 -12.04
C ALA A 23 -6.19 2.78 -11.49
N LYS A 24 -5.86 1.51 -11.31
CA LYS A 24 -6.75 0.59 -10.61
C LYS A 24 -6.77 1.02 -9.15
N ALA A 25 -7.93 1.46 -8.66
CA ALA A 25 -8.12 1.73 -7.25
C ALA A 25 -8.29 0.39 -6.51
N LEU A 26 -7.54 0.21 -5.43
CA LEU A 26 -7.77 -0.90 -4.50
C LEU A 26 -8.97 -0.51 -3.63
N THR A 27 -10.13 -1.12 -3.89
CA THR A 27 -11.31 -0.97 -3.04
C THR A 27 -11.26 -2.00 -1.93
N PHE A 28 -11.17 -1.54 -0.68
CA PHE A 28 -11.33 -2.37 0.50
C PHE A 28 -12.72 -2.14 1.09
N SER A 29 -13.57 -3.15 1.08
CA SER A 29 -14.89 -3.13 1.70
C SER A 29 -14.91 -4.13 2.85
N PHE A 30 -15.06 -3.62 4.07
CA PHE A 30 -15.22 -4.42 5.28
C PHE A 30 -16.70 -4.32 5.67
N GLN A 31 -17.51 -5.25 5.15
CA GLN A 31 -18.97 -5.26 5.35
C GLN A 31 -19.37 -5.59 6.79
N ASP A 32 -18.43 -6.10 7.59
CA ASP A 32 -18.60 -6.46 8.99
C ASP A 32 -17.64 -5.68 9.88
N THR A 33 -17.91 -5.67 11.19
CA THR A 33 -16.95 -5.17 12.20
C THR A 33 -15.61 -5.89 12.03
N PRO A 34 -14.51 -5.21 11.65
CA PRO A 34 -13.25 -5.88 11.37
C PRO A 34 -12.62 -6.37 12.68
N SER A 35 -12.76 -7.66 12.98
CA SER A 35 -12.26 -8.25 14.22
C SER A 35 -10.74 -8.53 14.20
N ALA A 36 -10.13 -8.73 13.03
CA ALA A 36 -8.69 -8.94 12.84
C ALA A 36 -8.34 -9.05 11.35
N ILE A 37 -7.04 -8.97 11.01
CA ILE A 37 -6.53 -9.52 9.74
C ILE A 37 -6.78 -11.02 9.81
N GLY A 38 -7.74 -11.51 9.04
CA GLY A 38 -8.17 -12.90 9.04
C GLY A 38 -7.02 -13.85 8.70
N MET A 39 -6.43 -14.44 9.73
CA MET A 39 -5.80 -15.76 9.62
C MET A 39 -6.68 -16.70 10.44
N PRO A 40 -6.97 -17.92 9.94
CA PRO A 40 -7.53 -18.94 10.80
C PRO A 40 -6.60 -19.10 12.00
N GLU A 41 -7.17 -19.11 13.20
CA GLU A 41 -6.44 -19.45 14.42
C GLU A 41 -5.91 -20.87 14.25
N VAL A 42 -4.68 -20.99 13.73
CA VAL A 42 -3.98 -22.27 13.69
C VAL A 42 -3.56 -22.54 15.13
N GLU A 43 -4.36 -23.31 15.84
CA GLU A 43 -3.97 -23.87 17.12
C GLU A 43 -2.61 -24.55 16.95
N GLY A 44 -1.59 -24.05 17.66
CA GLY A 44 -0.23 -24.59 17.61
C GLY A 44 0.75 -23.90 16.65
N ALA A 45 0.37 -22.83 15.94
CA ALA A 45 1.36 -22.00 15.26
C ALA A 45 2.27 -21.31 16.29
N ASP A 46 3.58 -21.48 16.14
CA ASP A 46 4.63 -20.98 17.02
C ASP A 46 4.52 -19.44 17.17
N VAL A 47 3.78 -18.99 18.21
CA VAL A 47 3.30 -17.61 18.36
C VAL A 47 4.46 -16.63 18.51
N THR A 48 5.62 -17.12 18.94
CA THR A 48 6.84 -16.35 19.15
C THR A 48 7.52 -15.92 17.85
N ASN A 49 7.50 -16.78 16.82
CA ASN A 49 8.24 -16.56 15.57
C ASN A 49 7.39 -15.92 14.44
N ALA A 50 6.10 -15.71 14.65
CA ALA A 50 5.24 -15.09 13.65
C ALA A 50 5.62 -13.61 13.39
N PRO A 51 5.53 -13.13 12.14
CA PRO A 51 5.80 -11.73 11.80
C PRO A 51 4.97 -10.75 12.65
N ILE A 52 5.62 -9.67 13.08
CA ILE A 52 5.01 -8.58 13.84
C ILE A 52 4.73 -7.41 12.90
N PHE A 53 3.57 -6.78 13.05
CA PHE A 53 3.18 -5.58 12.31
C PHE A 53 2.81 -4.45 13.27
N ASP A 54 3.08 -3.20 12.89
CA ASP A 54 2.47 -2.06 13.57
C ASP A 54 1.00 -1.89 13.16
N LEU A 55 0.29 -0.95 13.79
CA LEU A 55 -1.12 -0.68 13.48
C LEU A 55 -1.34 -0.12 12.06
N ALA A 56 -0.28 0.37 11.41
CA ALA A 56 -0.32 0.80 10.01
C ALA A 56 -0.07 -0.37 9.04
N GLY A 57 0.16 -1.59 9.54
CA GLY A 57 0.41 -2.78 8.74
C GLY A 57 1.85 -2.90 8.23
N ARG A 58 2.78 -2.06 8.72
CA ARG A 58 4.21 -2.20 8.38
C ARG A 58 4.83 -3.32 9.20
N ARG A 59 5.59 -4.19 8.53
CA ARG A 59 6.32 -5.28 9.19
C ARG A 59 7.46 -4.71 10.04
N ILE A 60 7.56 -5.18 11.28
CA ILE A 60 8.68 -4.91 12.17
C ILE A 60 9.70 -6.04 12.00
N THR A 61 10.94 -5.69 11.67
CA THR A 61 12.03 -6.64 11.37
C THR A 61 13.01 -6.85 12.51
N GLY A 62 12.81 -6.17 13.64
CA GLY A 62 13.59 -6.32 14.87
C GLY A 62 12.70 -6.53 16.09
N GLU A 63 13.28 -6.39 17.28
CA GLU A 63 12.50 -6.42 18.51
C GLU A 63 11.54 -5.24 18.55
N ALA A 64 10.27 -5.52 18.84
CA ALA A 64 9.29 -4.50 19.13
C ALA A 64 9.67 -3.83 20.46
N SER A 65 9.92 -2.53 20.44
CA SER A 65 10.47 -1.80 21.59
C SER A 65 9.40 -1.29 22.55
N LYS A 66 8.37 -0.60 22.05
CA LYS A 66 7.23 -0.12 22.84
C LYS A 66 6.04 0.21 21.95
N GLY A 67 4.84 -0.18 22.37
CA GLY A 67 3.59 0.18 21.69
C GLY A 67 2.64 -0.99 21.49
N VAL A 68 1.64 -0.79 20.62
CA VAL A 68 0.64 -1.79 20.26
C VAL A 68 0.99 -2.36 18.88
N TYR A 69 1.04 -3.68 18.79
CA TYR A 69 1.43 -4.40 17.60
C TYR A 69 0.45 -5.53 17.29
N ILE A 70 0.53 -6.07 16.09
CA ILE A 70 -0.27 -7.20 15.62
C ILE A 70 0.68 -8.37 15.36
N ARG A 71 0.37 -9.53 15.93
CA ARG A 71 1.05 -10.80 15.64
C ARG A 71 0.01 -11.91 15.57
N ASN A 72 0.03 -12.69 14.49
CA ASN A 72 -0.94 -13.76 14.24
C ASN A 72 -2.41 -13.27 14.38
N GLY A 73 -2.73 -12.10 13.80
CA GLY A 73 -4.06 -11.49 13.86
C GLY A 73 -4.46 -10.88 15.21
N LYS A 74 -3.71 -11.13 16.30
CA LYS A 74 -4.01 -10.62 17.65
C LYS A 74 -3.17 -9.38 17.98
N LYS A 75 -3.79 -8.41 18.65
CA LYS A 75 -3.10 -7.21 19.15
C LYS A 75 -2.38 -7.54 20.45
N PHE A 76 -1.13 -7.07 20.62
CA PHE A 76 -0.37 -7.20 21.86
C PHE A 76 0.35 -5.88 22.19
N VAL A 77 0.64 -5.68 23.48
CA VAL A 77 1.31 -4.47 23.98
C VAL A 77 2.73 -4.82 24.42
N VAL A 78 3.70 -4.05 23.93
CA VAL A 78 5.06 -4.01 24.48
C VAL A 78 5.17 -2.78 25.37
N ARG A 79 5.60 -3.00 26.61
CA ARG A 79 5.72 -1.96 27.64
C ARG A 79 7.13 -1.43 27.72
#